data_AF-A0A2S9CSD4-F1
#
_entry.id   AF-A0A2S9CSD4-F1
#
_cell.length_a   1.000
_cell.length_b   1.000
_cell.length_c   1.000
_cell.angle_alpha   90.00
_cell.angle_beta   90.00
_cell.angle_gamma   90.00
#
_symmetry.space_group_name_H-M   'P 1'
#
loop_
_entity.id
_entity.type
_entity.pdbx_description
1 polymer ?
#
loop_
_entity_poly.entity_id
_entity_poly.type
_entity_poly.pdbx_seq_one_letter_code
_entity_poly.pdbx_strand_id
1 'polypeptide(L)'
;MKKNFTLFFFLSLTFFLSQKIELKKVTDSSQTFTGQIGGAPITLQLSYTGVVDCDQYQHYVDGWYYYDKYKKKIPLTGIYDYYGNLSLYNFGAKQKQSSRILKEQITSLQKVEKTDEIAQKLLPKESIIFDQSTLKNNPIPGHFYLGKKVQPATLFTGNAMIYRLNNYLYLPNNKKINTYDFINKAGGNELLSFSSGENGNRVLLYFEQTSNFNACGQCGASDGEKGYRVLYFTKDWNYKNYEEFLIESCWENIYDVTKTKSKDKQIIQYKIGKSETTPAHTLTVDVKNASVIKSK
;
A
#
# COMPACT_ATOMS: atom_id res chain seq x y z
N MET A 1 -38.09 -19.65 -40.19
CA MET A 1 -37.86 -19.07 -38.84
C MET A 1 -36.96 -19.90 -37.90
N LYS A 2 -36.55 -21.13 -38.23
CA LYS A 2 -35.68 -21.93 -37.34
C LYS A 2 -34.17 -21.58 -37.34
N LYS A 3 -33.69 -20.79 -38.32
CA LYS A 3 -32.25 -20.45 -38.45
C LYS A 3 -31.82 -19.20 -37.67
N ASN A 4 -32.76 -18.31 -37.32
CA ASN A 4 -32.43 -17.06 -36.59
C ASN A 4 -32.35 -17.28 -35.06
N PHE A 5 -33.00 -18.32 -34.53
CA PHE A 5 -32.94 -18.65 -33.10
C PHE A 5 -31.58 -19.20 -32.68
N THR A 6 -30.91 -19.93 -33.57
CA THR A 6 -29.57 -20.48 -33.30
C THR A 6 -28.51 -19.39 -33.19
N LEU A 7 -28.63 -18.30 -33.97
CA LEU A 7 -27.68 -17.19 -33.93
C LEU A 7 -27.76 -16.39 -32.62
N PHE A 8 -28.96 -16.19 -32.07
CA PHE A 8 -29.14 -15.55 -30.76
C PHE A 8 -28.59 -16.40 -29.61
N PHE A 9 -28.70 -17.73 -29.70
CA PHE A 9 -28.14 -18.63 -28.70
C PHE A 9 -26.59 -18.62 -28.71
N PHE A 10 -25.98 -18.60 -29.90
CA PHE A 10 -24.51 -18.49 -30.03
C PHE A 10 -23.95 -17.12 -29.56
N LEU A 11 -24.69 -16.02 -29.77
CA LEU A 11 -24.31 -14.69 -29.28
C LEU A 11 -24.47 -14.54 -27.75
N SER A 12 -25.36 -15.30 -27.12
CA SER A 12 -25.46 -15.33 -25.63
C SER A 12 -24.35 -16.15 -24.97
N LEU A 13 -23.76 -17.11 -25.68
CA LEU A 13 -22.70 -17.98 -25.16
C LEU A 13 -21.33 -17.30 -25.10
N THR A 14 -21.10 -16.23 -25.87
CA THR A 14 -19.84 -15.45 -25.81
C THR A 14 -19.77 -14.51 -24.60
N PHE A 15 -20.88 -14.28 -23.89
CA PHE A 15 -20.90 -13.47 -22.65
C PHE A 15 -20.56 -14.27 -21.38
N PHE A 16 -20.37 -15.58 -21.47
CA PHE A 16 -19.85 -16.42 -20.37
C PHE A 16 -18.33 -16.62 -20.45
N LEU A 17 -17.59 -15.64 -20.99
CA LEU A 17 -16.16 -15.55 -20.74
C LEU A 17 -15.97 -15.25 -19.25
N SER A 18 -15.91 -16.33 -18.46
CA SER A 18 -15.54 -16.33 -17.05
C SER A 18 -14.36 -15.40 -16.85
N GLN A 19 -14.58 -14.33 -16.09
CA GLN A 19 -13.53 -13.35 -15.80
C GLN A 19 -12.37 -14.07 -15.14
N LYS A 20 -11.25 -14.15 -15.85
CA LYS A 20 -10.02 -14.75 -15.35
C LYS A 20 -9.54 -13.96 -14.14
N ILE A 21 -9.16 -14.67 -13.09
CA ILE A 21 -8.56 -14.04 -11.91
C ILE A 21 -7.20 -13.48 -12.31
N GLU A 22 -7.00 -12.22 -12.01
CA GLU A 22 -5.80 -11.47 -12.39
C GLU A 22 -5.38 -10.57 -11.25
N LEU A 23 -4.07 -10.48 -11.02
CA LEU A 23 -3.48 -9.51 -10.11
C LEU A 23 -2.78 -8.43 -10.92
N LYS A 24 -3.25 -7.19 -10.82
CA LYS A 24 -2.61 -6.02 -11.45
C LYS A 24 -1.92 -5.18 -10.39
N LYS A 25 -0.59 -5.06 -10.52
CA LYS A 25 0.23 -4.17 -9.70
C LYS A 25 0.09 -2.75 -10.23
N VAL A 26 -0.26 -1.80 -9.38
CA VAL A 26 -0.40 -0.37 -9.74
C VAL A 26 0.29 0.46 -8.67
N THR A 27 1.35 1.14 -9.05
CA THR A 27 2.03 2.08 -8.16
C THR A 27 1.43 3.46 -8.35
N ASP A 28 0.71 3.94 -7.34
CA ASP A 28 0.28 5.33 -7.31
C ASP A 28 1.41 6.19 -6.77
N SER A 29 1.83 7.19 -7.53
CA SER A 29 2.78 8.22 -7.11
C SER A 29 2.11 9.56 -6.84
N SER A 30 0.78 9.64 -6.94
CA SER A 30 0.01 10.84 -6.62
C SER A 30 -1.36 10.49 -6.09
N GLN A 31 -1.92 11.35 -5.25
CA GLN A 31 -3.25 11.20 -4.67
C GLN A 31 -3.98 12.53 -4.68
N THR A 32 -5.30 12.46 -4.84
CA THR A 32 -6.19 13.60 -4.64
C THR A 32 -6.99 13.36 -3.37
N PHE A 33 -7.00 14.35 -2.49
CA PHE A 33 -7.73 14.32 -1.23
C PHE A 33 -8.76 15.44 -1.19
N THR A 34 -9.85 15.21 -0.47
CA THR A 34 -10.82 16.23 -0.11
C THR A 34 -10.79 16.46 1.39
N GLY A 35 -11.16 17.66 1.81
CA GLY A 35 -11.10 18.04 3.21
C GLY A 35 -11.73 19.40 3.45
N GLN A 36 -11.39 20.00 4.59
CA GLN A 36 -11.82 21.35 4.94
C GLN A 36 -10.76 22.07 5.78
N ILE A 37 -10.76 23.40 5.70
CA ILE A 37 -10.01 24.31 6.57
C ILE A 37 -10.99 25.34 7.13
N GLY A 38 -11.11 25.43 8.46
CA GLY A 38 -12.04 26.35 9.11
C GLY A 38 -13.50 26.17 8.65
N GLY A 39 -13.89 24.94 8.28
CA GLY A 39 -15.20 24.61 7.72
C GLY A 39 -15.38 24.91 6.22
N ALA A 40 -14.38 25.50 5.56
CA ALA A 40 -14.42 25.72 4.11
C ALA A 40 -13.86 24.48 3.36
N PRO A 41 -14.60 23.91 2.40
CA PRO A 41 -14.14 22.75 1.63
C PRO A 41 -12.88 23.03 0.81
N ILE A 42 -11.96 22.07 0.81
CA ILE A 42 -10.72 22.10 0.04
C ILE A 42 -10.49 20.79 -0.72
N THR A 43 -9.75 20.90 -1.80
CA THR A 43 -9.20 19.77 -2.55
C THR A 43 -7.67 19.90 -2.58
N LEU A 44 -6.96 18.81 -2.30
CA LEU A 44 -5.51 18.72 -2.38
C LEU A 44 -5.12 17.70 -3.44
N GLN A 45 -4.09 17.98 -4.23
CA GLN A 45 -3.42 16.97 -5.05
C GLN A 45 -1.93 16.96 -4.72
N LEU A 46 -1.45 15.80 -4.28
CA LEU A 46 -0.08 15.61 -3.81
C LEU A 46 0.58 14.49 -4.61
N SER A 47 1.85 14.66 -4.93
CA SER A 47 2.68 13.71 -5.66
C SER A 47 3.93 13.41 -4.88
N TYR A 48 4.29 12.13 -4.83
CA TYR A 48 5.57 11.63 -4.36
C TYR A 48 6.71 12.22 -5.20
N THR A 49 7.77 12.69 -4.55
CA THR A 49 8.94 13.29 -5.22
C THR A 49 10.29 12.71 -4.78
N GLY A 50 10.30 11.79 -3.82
CA GLY A 50 11.52 11.13 -3.37
C GLY A 50 11.41 10.56 -1.96
N VAL A 51 12.37 9.73 -1.60
CA VAL A 51 12.61 9.28 -0.23
C VAL A 51 13.49 10.28 0.51
N VAL A 52 13.26 10.42 1.80
CA VAL A 52 14.00 11.38 2.64
C VAL A 52 15.42 10.88 2.95
N ASP A 53 15.55 9.59 3.21
CA ASP A 53 16.80 8.90 3.56
C ASP A 53 16.71 7.43 3.08
N CYS A 54 17.56 6.54 3.59
CA CYS A 54 17.40 5.08 3.48
C CYS A 54 16.10 4.55 4.08
N ASP A 55 15.32 5.41 4.75
CA ASP A 55 13.99 5.09 5.26
C ASP A 55 12.91 5.35 4.18
N GLN A 56 12.46 4.28 3.54
CA GLN A 56 11.33 4.29 2.61
C GLN A 56 9.97 4.52 3.29
N TYR A 57 9.90 4.72 4.61
CA TYR A 57 8.67 5.17 5.25
C TYR A 57 8.47 6.68 5.20
N GLN A 58 9.46 7.45 4.73
CA GLN A 58 9.43 8.90 4.73
C GLN A 58 9.63 9.44 3.33
N HIS A 59 8.68 10.27 2.92
CA HIS A 59 8.58 10.65 1.52
C HIS A 59 8.35 12.14 1.36
N TYR A 60 9.13 12.74 0.47
CA TYR A 60 8.86 14.08 0.00
C TYR A 60 7.63 14.11 -0.87
N VAL A 61 6.83 15.15 -0.70
CA VAL A 61 5.68 15.43 -1.55
C VAL A 61 5.67 16.85 -2.04
N ASP A 62 5.24 17.01 -3.29
CA ASP A 62 4.90 18.30 -3.86
C ASP A 62 3.46 18.25 -4.37
N GLY A 63 2.83 19.42 -4.48
CA GLY A 63 1.49 19.46 -5.01
C GLY A 63 0.85 20.82 -4.88
N TRP A 64 -0.46 20.82 -4.72
CA TRP A 64 -1.24 22.02 -4.49
C TRP A 64 -2.51 21.69 -3.72
N TYR A 65 -3.10 22.70 -3.12
CA TYR A 65 -4.50 22.66 -2.70
C TYR A 65 -5.27 23.85 -3.25
N TYR A 66 -6.60 23.80 -3.21
CA TYR A 66 -7.45 24.96 -3.41
C TYR A 66 -8.67 24.87 -2.51
N TYR A 67 -9.29 26.02 -2.26
CA TYR A 67 -10.66 26.08 -1.77
C TYR A 67 -11.63 25.84 -2.92
N ASP A 68 -12.58 24.93 -2.75
CA ASP A 68 -13.44 24.43 -3.85
C ASP A 68 -14.26 25.54 -4.51
N LYS A 69 -14.62 26.56 -3.72
CA LYS A 69 -15.32 27.76 -4.19
C LYS A 69 -14.50 28.57 -5.21
N TYR A 70 -13.19 28.66 -5.02
CA TYR A 70 -12.33 29.56 -5.82
C TYR A 70 -11.49 28.82 -6.85
N LYS A 71 -11.17 27.54 -6.61
CA LYS A 71 -10.35 26.67 -7.49
C LYS A 71 -8.99 27.25 -7.86
N LYS A 72 -8.49 28.24 -7.12
CA LYS A 72 -7.16 28.80 -7.28
C LYS A 72 -6.15 27.88 -6.60
N LYS A 73 -5.31 27.22 -7.40
CA LYS A 73 -4.26 26.33 -6.90
C LYS A 73 -3.22 27.11 -6.11
N ILE A 74 -2.92 26.62 -4.92
CA ILE A 74 -1.91 27.14 -4.01
C ILE A 74 -0.87 26.03 -3.82
N PRO A 75 0.41 26.27 -4.17
CA PRO A 75 1.40 25.22 -4.20
C PRO A 75 1.78 24.76 -2.80
N LEU A 76 2.09 23.48 -2.67
CA LEU A 76 2.51 22.83 -1.44
C LEU A 76 3.77 22.02 -1.68
N THR A 77 4.61 21.94 -0.65
CA THR A 77 5.69 20.96 -0.52
C THR A 77 5.66 20.42 0.90
N GLY A 78 6.15 19.22 1.11
CA GLY A 78 6.09 18.64 2.45
C GLY A 78 6.66 17.25 2.53
N ILE A 79 6.34 16.61 3.65
CA ILE A 79 6.71 15.23 3.95
C ILE A 79 5.50 14.53 4.53
N TYR A 80 5.36 13.25 4.23
CA TYR A 80 4.61 12.34 5.10
C TYR A 80 5.50 11.22 5.59
N ASP A 81 5.22 10.77 6.82
CA ASP A 81 5.97 9.72 7.50
C ASP A 81 5.22 8.39 7.54
N TYR A 82 5.84 7.40 8.19
CA TYR A 82 5.30 6.04 8.34
C TYR A 82 3.90 6.01 8.94
N TYR A 83 3.68 6.84 9.95
CA TYR A 83 2.45 6.90 10.71
C TYR A 83 1.34 7.62 9.93
N GLY A 84 1.69 8.19 8.77
CA GLY A 84 0.80 8.94 7.89
C GLY A 84 0.55 10.36 8.37
N ASN A 85 1.44 10.90 9.23
CA ASN A 85 1.46 12.32 9.53
C ASN A 85 1.88 13.05 8.25
N LEU A 86 1.17 14.12 7.91
CA LEU A 86 1.36 14.85 6.67
C LEU A 86 1.57 16.33 6.99
N SER A 87 2.78 16.82 6.75
CA SER A 87 3.17 18.21 6.98
C SER A 87 3.42 18.92 5.65
N LEU A 88 2.62 19.95 5.35
CA LEU A 88 2.60 20.65 4.07
C LEU A 88 2.84 22.15 4.27
N TYR A 89 3.62 22.75 3.38
CA TYR A 89 4.06 24.13 3.48
C TYR A 89 3.94 24.85 2.13
N ASN A 90 3.48 26.09 2.20
CA ASN A 90 3.51 27.05 1.09
C ASN A 90 4.36 28.25 1.48
N PHE A 91 5.44 28.49 0.74
CA PHE A 91 6.39 29.60 0.92
C PHE A 91 6.08 30.81 0.02
N GLY A 92 4.89 30.86 -0.58
CA GLY A 92 4.44 31.96 -1.43
C GLY A 92 5.35 32.17 -2.64
N ALA A 93 5.83 33.40 -2.85
CA ALA A 93 6.68 33.74 -3.99
C ALA A 93 8.01 32.96 -4.02
N LYS A 94 8.47 32.46 -2.87
CA LYS A 94 9.73 31.70 -2.74
C LYS A 94 9.54 30.18 -2.80
N GLN A 95 8.34 29.68 -3.17
CA GLN A 95 8.01 28.25 -3.16
C GLN A 95 9.15 27.38 -3.72
N LYS A 96 9.56 27.60 -4.96
CA LYS A 96 10.57 26.75 -5.61
C LYS A 96 11.91 26.70 -4.86
N GLN A 97 12.38 27.85 -4.38
CA GLN A 97 13.66 27.95 -3.67
C GLN A 97 13.56 27.32 -2.27
N SER A 98 12.55 27.69 -1.49
CA SER A 98 12.37 27.17 -0.13
C SER A 98 12.04 25.69 -0.12
N SER A 99 11.27 25.17 -1.08
CA SER A 99 11.02 23.73 -1.23
C SER A 99 12.31 22.96 -1.46
N ARG A 100 13.22 23.47 -2.29
CA ARG A 100 14.52 22.82 -2.50
C ARG A 100 15.34 22.80 -1.21
N ILE A 101 15.45 23.94 -0.53
CA ILE A 101 16.20 24.06 0.74
C ILE A 101 15.61 23.14 1.81
N LEU A 102 14.28 23.05 1.91
CA LEU A 102 13.60 22.17 2.88
C LEU A 102 14.02 20.71 2.66
N LYS A 103 13.97 20.23 1.40
CA LYS A 103 14.37 18.86 1.04
C LYS A 103 15.87 18.63 1.25
N GLU A 104 16.72 19.59 0.90
CA GLU A 104 18.17 19.51 1.14
C GLU A 104 18.52 19.47 2.64
N GLN A 105 17.67 20.04 3.51
CA GLN A 105 17.91 20.04 4.95
C GLN A 105 17.43 18.76 5.62
N ILE A 106 16.29 18.19 5.21
CA ILE A 106 15.69 17.03 5.87
C ILE A 106 16.26 15.75 5.26
N THR A 107 17.42 15.29 5.69
CA THR A 107 18.11 14.15 5.03
C THR A 107 18.26 12.92 5.93
N SER A 108 17.53 12.89 7.06
CA SER A 108 17.60 11.79 8.03
C SER A 108 16.36 11.75 8.92
N LEU A 109 16.14 10.61 9.57
CA LEU A 109 15.02 10.37 10.49
C LEU A 109 14.88 11.48 11.55
N GLN A 110 15.98 11.82 12.23
CA GLN A 110 16.03 12.85 13.27
C GLN A 110 15.59 14.23 12.76
N LYS A 111 15.81 14.51 11.47
CA LYS A 111 15.40 15.77 10.86
C LYS A 111 13.95 15.74 10.38
N VAL A 112 13.39 14.57 10.08
CA VAL A 112 11.96 14.44 9.79
C VAL A 112 11.11 14.80 11.00
N GLU A 113 11.51 14.37 12.19
CA GLU A 113 10.84 14.77 13.44
C GLU A 113 10.90 16.29 13.66
N LYS A 114 11.89 16.97 13.09
CA LYS A 114 12.09 18.42 13.13
C LYS A 114 11.59 19.14 11.87
N THR A 115 10.78 18.49 11.03
CA THR A 115 10.30 19.06 9.76
C THR A 115 9.65 20.43 9.96
N ASP A 116 8.78 20.59 10.97
CA ASP A 116 8.15 21.88 11.24
C ASP A 116 9.17 22.93 11.68
N GLU A 117 10.07 22.62 12.63
CA GLU A 117 11.12 23.55 13.06
C GLU A 117 11.99 24.04 11.87
N ILE A 118 12.37 23.11 10.98
CA ILE A 118 13.14 23.40 9.78
C ILE A 118 12.33 24.27 8.82
N ALA A 119 11.07 23.92 8.57
CA ALA A 119 10.20 24.66 7.67
C ALA A 119 9.93 26.08 8.19
N GLN A 120 9.68 26.26 9.49
CA GLN A 120 9.41 27.57 10.10
C GLN A 120 10.60 28.54 9.92
N LYS A 121 11.85 28.04 9.93
CA LYS A 121 13.05 28.87 9.61
C LYS A 121 13.05 29.40 8.19
N LEU A 122 12.32 28.76 7.28
CA LEU A 122 12.12 29.21 5.89
C LEU A 122 10.90 30.13 5.72
N LEU A 123 10.24 30.49 6.82
CA LEU A 123 9.14 31.46 6.90
C LEU A 123 7.99 31.11 5.93
N PRO A 124 7.29 29.98 6.14
CA PRO A 124 6.15 29.61 5.32
C PRO A 124 5.06 30.68 5.43
N LYS A 125 4.42 30.98 4.30
CA LYS A 125 3.23 31.85 4.29
C LYS A 125 2.08 31.16 5.01
N GLU A 126 1.95 29.85 4.79
CA GLU A 126 0.95 28.99 5.42
C GLU A 126 1.46 27.55 5.52
N SER A 127 0.97 26.82 6.50
CA SER A 127 1.23 25.39 6.68
C SER A 127 -0.05 24.63 7.02
N ILE A 128 -0.08 23.36 6.64
CA ILE A 128 -1.15 22.41 6.93
C ILE A 128 -0.50 21.17 7.53
N ILE A 129 -0.85 20.85 8.77
CA ILE A 129 -0.27 19.71 9.49
C ILE A 129 -1.42 18.79 9.87
N PHE A 130 -1.44 17.60 9.27
CA PHE A 130 -2.35 16.52 9.63
C PHE A 130 -1.61 15.52 10.49
N ASP A 131 -2.18 15.23 11.66
CA ASP A 131 -1.63 14.29 12.62
C ASP A 131 -2.53 13.04 12.64
N GLN A 132 -1.91 11.90 12.38
CA GLN A 132 -2.59 10.61 12.42
C GLN A 132 -2.39 9.91 13.78
N SER A 133 -2.06 10.68 14.83
CA SER A 133 -1.77 10.20 16.18
C SER A 133 -2.70 9.05 16.61
N THR A 134 -2.14 7.85 16.56
CA THR A 134 -2.61 6.60 17.17
C THR A 134 -3.95 5.99 16.77
N LEU A 135 -4.72 6.56 15.84
CA LEU A 135 -6.01 5.98 15.45
C LEU A 135 -6.24 5.97 13.94
N LYS A 136 -6.89 4.90 13.44
CA LYS A 136 -7.53 4.81 12.12
C LYS A 136 -8.72 5.77 12.03
N ASN A 137 -8.51 7.04 12.37
CA ASN A 137 -9.54 8.06 12.35
C ASN A 137 -9.87 8.38 10.89
N ASN A 138 -11.13 8.19 10.54
CA ASN A 138 -11.72 8.75 9.34
C ASN A 138 -12.84 9.70 9.81
N PRO A 139 -12.65 11.03 9.74
CA PRO A 139 -11.58 11.73 9.03
C PRO A 139 -10.28 11.94 9.82
N ILE A 140 -9.18 12.26 9.13
CA ILE A 140 -7.89 12.64 9.75
C ILE A 140 -7.94 14.12 10.16
N PRO A 141 -7.74 14.46 11.46
CA PRO A 141 -7.72 15.83 11.94
C PRO A 141 -6.38 16.52 11.65
N GLY A 142 -6.38 17.85 11.66
CA GLY A 142 -5.18 18.65 11.48
C GLY A 142 -5.37 20.11 11.83
N HIS A 143 -4.32 20.89 11.57
CA HIS A 143 -4.29 22.33 11.83
C HIS A 143 -3.76 23.06 10.59
N PHE A 144 -4.41 24.19 10.29
CA PHE A 144 -3.97 25.15 9.29
C PHE A 144 -3.42 26.39 9.98
N TYR A 145 -2.22 26.80 9.59
CA TYR A 145 -1.54 27.98 10.12
C TYR A 145 -1.39 29.02 9.02
N LEU A 146 -1.85 30.24 9.27
CA LEU A 146 -1.66 31.41 8.41
C LEU A 146 -1.08 32.53 9.25
N GLY A 147 0.26 32.62 9.27
CA GLY A 147 0.98 33.43 10.24
C GLY A 147 0.62 33.03 11.67
N LYS A 148 0.06 33.94 12.47
CA LYS A 148 -0.36 33.68 13.85
C LYS A 148 -1.77 33.07 13.98
N LYS A 149 -2.54 33.00 12.88
CA LYS A 149 -3.90 32.47 12.91
C LYS A 149 -3.86 30.95 12.75
N VAL A 150 -4.57 30.25 13.63
CA VAL A 150 -4.73 28.80 13.58
C VAL A 150 -6.20 28.48 13.30
N GLN A 151 -6.45 27.56 12.37
CA GLN A 151 -7.78 27.04 12.05
C GLN A 151 -7.75 25.52 12.07
N PRO A 152 -8.86 24.86 12.43
CA PRO A 152 -8.96 23.41 12.30
C PRO A 152 -8.90 23.03 10.82
N ALA A 153 -8.18 21.96 10.51
CA ALA A 153 -8.17 21.31 9.22
C ALA A 153 -8.65 19.86 9.36
N THR A 154 -9.21 19.31 8.30
CA THR A 154 -9.68 17.93 8.28
C THR A 154 -9.48 17.35 6.89
N LEU A 155 -8.96 16.13 6.81
CA LEU A 155 -8.82 15.36 5.57
C LEU A 155 -9.85 14.22 5.59
N PHE A 156 -10.74 14.15 4.61
CA PHE A 156 -11.83 13.17 4.55
C PHE A 156 -11.35 11.82 4.01
N THR A 157 -10.35 11.24 4.66
CA THR A 157 -9.77 9.93 4.39
C THR A 157 -9.29 9.31 5.69
N GLY A 158 -9.23 7.98 5.76
CA GLY A 158 -8.53 7.24 6.83
C GLY A 158 -7.08 6.90 6.48
N ASN A 159 -6.61 7.28 5.29
CA ASN A 159 -5.26 6.99 4.80
C ASN A 159 -4.71 8.19 4.01
N ALA A 160 -3.70 8.85 4.59
CA ALA A 160 -3.00 9.97 3.98
C ALA A 160 -1.79 9.55 3.12
N MET A 161 -1.44 8.26 3.04
CA MET A 161 -0.28 7.80 2.26
C MET A 161 -0.44 8.15 0.78
N ILE A 162 0.61 8.70 0.16
CA ILE A 162 0.60 9.14 -1.25
C ILE A 162 1.18 8.08 -2.17
N TYR A 163 2.34 7.53 -1.82
CA TYR A 163 3.01 6.46 -2.56
C TYR A 163 2.41 5.11 -2.15
N ARG A 164 1.68 4.47 -3.06
CA ARG A 164 0.95 3.23 -2.74
C ARG A 164 1.31 2.15 -3.74
N LEU A 165 1.77 1.02 -3.23
CA LEU A 165 2.03 -0.20 -4.00
C LEU A 165 0.74 -1.03 -4.08
N ASN A 166 -0.28 -0.51 -4.76
CA ASN A 166 -1.57 -1.19 -4.87
C ASN A 166 -1.42 -2.49 -5.66
N ASN A 167 -2.18 -3.50 -5.25
CA ASN A 167 -2.29 -4.75 -5.99
C ASN A 167 -3.77 -5.10 -6.09
N TYR A 168 -4.32 -4.86 -7.28
CA TYR A 168 -5.73 -5.09 -7.54
C TYR A 168 -5.95 -6.52 -8.02
N LEU A 169 -6.66 -7.29 -7.20
CA LEU A 169 -7.13 -8.61 -7.56
C LEU A 169 -8.50 -8.48 -8.23
N TYR A 170 -8.54 -8.78 -9.52
CA TYR A 170 -9.76 -8.88 -10.31
C TYR A 170 -10.31 -10.30 -10.15
N LEU A 171 -11.53 -10.38 -9.64
CA LEU A 171 -12.22 -11.60 -9.27
C LEU A 171 -13.48 -11.75 -10.15
N PRO A 172 -14.06 -12.95 -10.24
CA PRO A 172 -15.31 -13.16 -10.96
C PRO A 172 -16.43 -12.24 -10.48
N ASN A 173 -17.42 -12.03 -11.35
CA ASN A 173 -18.55 -11.12 -11.12
C ASN A 173 -18.14 -9.64 -10.98
N ASN A 174 -17.11 -9.21 -11.71
CA ASN A 174 -16.57 -7.84 -11.70
C ASN A 174 -16.14 -7.35 -10.31
N LYS A 175 -15.82 -8.28 -9.40
CA LYS A 175 -15.30 -7.93 -8.09
C LYS A 175 -13.85 -7.51 -8.22
N LYS A 176 -13.52 -6.40 -7.57
CA LYS A 176 -12.16 -5.87 -7.50
C LYS A 176 -11.85 -5.58 -6.06
N ILE A 177 -10.76 -6.15 -5.56
CA ILE A 177 -10.23 -5.83 -4.24
C ILE A 177 -8.79 -5.36 -4.37
N ASN A 178 -8.37 -4.44 -3.50
CA ASN A 178 -6.98 -4.03 -3.40
C ASN A 178 -6.34 -4.75 -2.21
N THR A 179 -5.35 -5.59 -2.44
CA THR A 179 -4.71 -6.30 -1.32
C THR A 179 -3.94 -5.36 -0.41
N TYR A 180 -3.56 -4.17 -0.88
CA TYR A 180 -2.95 -3.13 -0.05
C TYR A 180 -3.82 -2.71 1.14
N ASP A 181 -5.14 -2.87 1.05
CA ASP A 181 -6.07 -2.46 2.11
C ASP A 181 -6.06 -3.40 3.32
N PHE A 182 -5.59 -4.65 3.15
CA PHE A 182 -5.66 -5.69 4.18
C PHE A 182 -4.43 -6.60 4.29
N ILE A 183 -3.47 -6.52 3.37
CA ILE A 183 -2.15 -7.19 3.41
C ILE A 183 -1.07 -6.13 3.70
N ASN A 184 0.15 -6.56 4.05
CA ASN A 184 1.31 -5.67 4.18
C ASN A 184 1.42 -4.70 2.97
N LYS A 185 1.66 -3.42 3.29
CA LYS A 185 1.83 -2.29 2.36
C LYS A 185 3.14 -2.37 1.55
N ALA A 186 4.03 -3.30 1.87
CA ALA A 186 5.28 -3.58 1.14
C ALA A 186 5.10 -4.14 -0.27
N GLY A 187 3.89 -4.54 -0.65
CA GLY A 187 3.61 -5.00 -2.00
C GLY A 187 4.21 -6.39 -2.25
N GLY A 188 4.87 -6.57 -3.40
CA GLY A 188 5.61 -7.80 -3.71
C GLY A 188 4.79 -9.03 -4.10
N ASN A 189 3.46 -8.92 -4.13
CA ASN A 189 2.56 -10.05 -4.40
C ASN A 189 2.57 -10.47 -5.87
N GLU A 190 2.51 -11.77 -6.13
CA GLU A 190 2.38 -12.38 -7.45
C GLU A 190 1.30 -13.47 -7.42
N LEU A 191 0.38 -13.43 -8.37
CA LEU A 191 -0.66 -14.46 -8.49
C LEU A 191 -0.04 -15.75 -9.02
N LEU A 192 -0.06 -16.82 -8.23
CA LEU A 192 0.36 -18.14 -8.67
C LEU A 192 -0.80 -18.96 -9.21
N SER A 193 -1.89 -19.02 -8.45
CA SER A 193 -3.04 -19.85 -8.81
C SER A 193 -4.29 -19.47 -8.02
N PHE A 194 -5.40 -20.08 -8.38
CA PHE A 194 -6.65 -19.99 -7.65
C PHE A 194 -7.36 -21.34 -7.71
N SER A 195 -8.24 -21.57 -6.75
CA SER A 195 -9.11 -22.75 -6.70
C SER A 195 -10.51 -22.34 -6.30
N SER A 196 -11.51 -23.00 -6.88
CA SER A 196 -12.92 -22.84 -6.52
C SER A 196 -13.44 -24.18 -6.06
N GLY A 197 -14.06 -24.24 -4.88
CA GLY A 197 -14.52 -25.48 -4.29
C GLY A 197 -15.75 -25.31 -3.41
N GLU A 198 -16.28 -26.43 -2.92
CA GLU A 198 -17.50 -26.45 -2.11
C GLU A 198 -17.38 -25.69 -0.79
N ASN A 199 -16.16 -25.54 -0.25
CA ASN A 199 -15.90 -24.82 0.98
C ASN A 199 -15.58 -23.32 0.76
N GLY A 200 -15.64 -22.86 -0.49
CA GLY A 200 -15.30 -21.50 -0.90
C GLY A 200 -14.15 -21.46 -1.91
N ASN A 201 -13.71 -20.24 -2.22
CA ASN A 201 -12.66 -20.02 -3.22
C ASN A 201 -11.37 -19.58 -2.54
N ARG A 202 -10.24 -19.84 -3.22
CA ARG A 202 -8.90 -19.53 -2.73
C ARG A 202 -8.08 -18.88 -3.82
N VAL A 203 -7.21 -17.96 -3.42
CA VAL A 203 -6.18 -17.38 -4.27
C VAL A 203 -4.84 -17.56 -3.58
N LEU A 204 -3.90 -18.18 -4.29
CA LEU A 204 -2.54 -18.37 -3.83
C LEU A 204 -1.65 -17.29 -4.45
N LEU A 205 -1.01 -16.52 -3.57
CA LEU A 205 0.00 -15.54 -3.95
C LEU A 205 1.37 -16.03 -3.50
N TYR A 206 2.38 -15.82 -4.33
CA TYR A 206 3.77 -15.74 -3.87
C TYR A 206 4.05 -14.28 -3.52
N PHE A 207 4.93 -14.02 -2.55
CA PHE A 207 5.41 -12.68 -2.33
C PHE A 207 6.90 -12.64 -2.07
N GLU A 208 7.50 -11.52 -2.49
CA GLU A 208 8.85 -11.12 -2.19
C GLU A 208 8.83 -9.60 -1.93
N GLN A 209 9.19 -9.20 -0.73
CA GLN A 209 9.06 -7.81 -0.26
C GLN A 209 10.22 -7.45 0.67
N THR A 210 10.47 -6.17 0.88
CA THR A 210 11.45 -5.75 1.91
C THR A 210 10.99 -6.16 3.31
N SER A 211 11.95 -6.60 4.15
CA SER A 211 11.71 -6.92 5.57
C SER A 211 11.47 -5.69 6.41
N ASN A 212 12.08 -4.58 6.01
CA ASN A 212 12.02 -3.31 6.69
C ASN A 212 12.13 -2.20 5.64
N PHE A 213 11.25 -1.21 5.68
CA PHE A 213 11.42 -0.06 4.80
C PHE A 213 12.49 0.91 5.32
N ASN A 214 12.95 0.76 6.58
CA ASN A 214 14.19 1.36 7.03
C ASN A 214 15.38 0.51 6.56
N ALA A 215 15.95 0.85 5.39
CA ALA A 215 17.07 0.12 4.82
C ALA A 215 18.37 0.23 5.64
N CYS A 216 18.48 1.21 6.54
CA CYS A 216 19.60 1.33 7.47
C CYS A 216 19.37 0.60 8.81
N GLY A 217 18.17 0.08 9.05
CA GLY A 217 17.83 -0.62 10.29
C GLY A 217 18.15 -2.11 10.24
N GLN A 218 17.83 -2.82 11.33
CA GLN A 218 17.84 -4.28 11.34
C GLN A 218 16.98 -4.81 10.17
N CYS A 219 17.53 -5.80 9.44
CA CYS A 219 16.91 -6.38 8.24
C CYS A 219 16.72 -5.42 7.06
N GLY A 220 17.31 -4.21 7.09
CA GLY A 220 17.18 -3.22 6.01
C GLY A 220 17.94 -3.57 4.74
N ALA A 221 19.02 -4.35 4.85
CA ALA A 221 19.82 -4.85 3.73
C ALA A 221 19.63 -6.37 3.48
N SER A 222 18.61 -6.99 4.09
CA SER A 222 18.36 -8.41 3.85
C SER A 222 17.74 -8.64 2.47
N ASP A 223 17.76 -9.89 1.99
CA ASP A 223 17.07 -10.33 0.76
C ASP A 223 15.54 -10.29 0.86
N GLY A 224 15.02 -9.70 1.94
CA GLY A 224 13.61 -9.46 2.17
C GLY A 224 12.90 -10.59 2.90
N GLU A 225 11.58 -10.53 2.80
CA GLU A 225 10.64 -11.53 3.28
C GLU A 225 10.03 -12.20 2.05
N LYS A 226 10.13 -13.54 2.01
CA LYS A 226 9.58 -14.33 0.90
C LYS A 226 8.63 -15.37 1.45
N GLY A 227 7.57 -15.65 0.70
CA GLY A 227 6.57 -16.57 1.19
C GLY A 227 5.37 -16.75 0.28
N TYR A 228 4.33 -17.34 0.87
CA TYR A 228 3.06 -17.58 0.25
C TYR A 228 1.94 -16.95 1.07
N ARG A 229 0.92 -16.44 0.39
CA ARG A 229 -0.32 -16.00 1.02
C ARG A 229 -1.48 -16.75 0.42
N VAL A 230 -2.36 -17.29 1.27
CA VAL A 230 -3.62 -17.91 0.83
C VAL A 230 -4.74 -16.97 1.21
N LEU A 231 -5.39 -16.37 0.22
CA LEU A 231 -6.57 -15.52 0.42
C LEU A 231 -7.81 -16.40 0.30
N TYR A 232 -8.68 -16.32 1.31
CA TYR A 232 -9.90 -17.12 1.37
C TYR A 232 -11.13 -16.28 1.07
N PHE A 233 -12.03 -16.87 0.29
CA PHE A 233 -13.26 -16.24 -0.16
C PHE A 233 -14.46 -17.16 0.09
N THR A 234 -15.64 -16.55 0.24
CA THR A 234 -16.92 -17.26 0.05
C THR A 234 -17.06 -17.77 -1.39
N LYS A 235 -18.05 -18.66 -1.63
CA LYS A 235 -18.38 -19.16 -2.98
C LYS A 235 -18.64 -18.02 -3.97
N ASP A 236 -19.22 -16.92 -3.49
CA ASP A 236 -19.53 -15.74 -4.29
C ASP A 236 -18.35 -14.77 -4.39
N TRP A 237 -17.12 -15.16 -4.03
CA TRP A 237 -15.93 -14.30 -4.09
C TRP A 237 -15.94 -13.09 -3.15
N ASN A 238 -16.71 -13.13 -2.05
CA ASN A 238 -16.54 -12.17 -0.95
C ASN A 238 -15.33 -12.57 -0.08
N TYR A 239 -14.44 -11.62 0.16
CA TYR A 239 -13.24 -11.80 0.98
C TYR A 239 -13.60 -12.19 2.42
N LYS A 240 -12.83 -13.13 2.99
CA LYS A 240 -12.97 -13.56 4.40
C LYS A 240 -11.75 -13.15 5.23
N ASN A 241 -10.60 -13.71 4.88
CA ASN A 241 -9.33 -13.52 5.55
C ASN A 241 -8.18 -13.99 4.64
N TYR A 242 -6.96 -13.93 5.16
CA TYR A 242 -5.80 -14.56 4.53
C TYR A 242 -4.90 -15.20 5.59
N GLU A 243 -4.09 -16.15 5.14
CA GLU A 243 -2.97 -16.70 5.90
C GLU A 243 -1.67 -16.40 5.17
N GLU A 244 -0.59 -16.20 5.93
CA GLU A 244 0.75 -15.94 5.42
C GLU A 244 1.72 -17.02 5.91
N PHE A 245 2.60 -17.47 5.01
CA PHE A 245 3.56 -18.53 5.26
C PHE A 245 4.94 -18.10 4.74
N LEU A 246 5.87 -17.84 5.65
CA LEU A 246 7.23 -17.42 5.33
C LEU A 246 8.09 -18.62 4.92
N ILE A 247 8.87 -18.43 3.86
CA ILE A 247 9.95 -19.36 3.43
C ILE A 247 11.33 -18.72 3.52
N GLU A 248 11.38 -17.41 3.74
CA GLU A 248 12.60 -16.64 4.00
C GLU A 248 12.18 -15.42 4.80
N SER A 249 12.87 -15.17 5.91
CA SER A 249 12.52 -14.07 6.80
C SER A 249 13.74 -13.64 7.59
N CYS A 250 14.05 -12.34 7.52
CA CYS A 250 15.11 -11.81 8.36
C CYS A 250 14.65 -11.66 9.81
N TRP A 251 13.39 -11.27 10.01
CA TRP A 251 12.83 -11.10 11.35
C TRP A 251 12.64 -12.42 12.10
N GLU A 252 12.23 -13.48 11.39
CA GLU A 252 12.06 -14.80 12.00
C GLU A 252 13.31 -15.68 11.92
N ASN A 253 14.43 -15.14 11.43
CA ASN A 253 15.68 -15.89 11.20
C ASN A 253 15.46 -17.17 10.38
N ILE A 254 14.66 -17.09 9.32
CA ILE A 254 14.39 -18.20 8.39
C ILE A 254 15.34 -18.07 7.20
N TYR A 255 16.37 -18.92 7.19
CA TYR A 255 17.38 -19.00 6.14
C TYR A 255 17.62 -20.48 5.74
N ASP A 256 18.30 -20.70 4.62
CA ASP A 256 18.75 -22.03 4.16
C ASP A 256 17.64 -23.08 4.01
N VAL A 257 16.45 -22.65 3.59
CA VAL A 257 15.28 -23.51 3.45
C VAL A 257 15.49 -24.52 2.32
N THR A 258 15.33 -25.81 2.64
CA THR A 258 15.45 -26.87 1.62
C THR A 258 14.16 -26.97 0.82
N LYS A 259 14.27 -26.72 -0.49
CA LYS A 259 13.14 -26.77 -1.44
C LYS A 259 13.13 -28.08 -2.22
N THR A 260 11.98 -28.75 -2.23
CA THR A 260 11.73 -29.93 -3.07
C THR A 260 10.48 -29.71 -3.91
N LYS A 261 10.49 -30.13 -5.18
CA LYS A 261 9.33 -30.03 -6.08
C LYS A 261 8.90 -31.40 -6.56
N SER A 262 7.60 -31.62 -6.67
CA SER A 262 7.05 -32.77 -7.40
C SER A 262 7.43 -32.70 -8.89
N LYS A 263 7.38 -33.85 -9.58
CA LYS A 263 7.70 -33.95 -11.01
C LYS A 263 6.81 -33.05 -11.89
N ASP A 264 5.55 -32.88 -11.51
CA ASP A 264 4.58 -32.02 -12.19
C ASP A 264 4.64 -30.55 -11.74
N LYS A 265 5.51 -30.21 -10.78
CA LYS A 265 5.67 -28.88 -10.17
C LYS A 265 4.40 -28.32 -9.51
N GLN A 266 3.36 -29.14 -9.30
CA GLN A 266 2.13 -28.71 -8.64
C GLN A 266 2.26 -28.68 -7.12
N ILE A 267 3.17 -29.49 -6.57
CA ILE A 267 3.45 -29.54 -5.14
C ILE A 267 4.89 -29.08 -4.90
N ILE A 268 5.06 -28.10 -4.03
CA ILE A 268 6.36 -27.58 -3.60
C ILE A 268 6.46 -27.76 -2.09
N GLN A 269 7.50 -28.43 -1.62
CA GLN A 269 7.79 -28.61 -0.22
C GLN A 269 8.99 -27.76 0.21
N TYR A 270 8.85 -27.14 1.36
CA TYR A 270 9.90 -26.35 2.01
C TYR A 270 10.13 -26.90 3.40
N LYS A 271 11.34 -27.37 3.68
CA LYS A 271 11.74 -27.77 5.04
C LYS A 271 12.42 -26.58 5.70
N ILE A 272 11.79 -26.05 6.73
CA ILE A 272 12.23 -24.87 7.47
C ILE A 272 12.83 -25.36 8.80
N GLY A 273 14.05 -24.94 9.06
CA GLY A 273 14.75 -25.22 10.31
C GLY A 273 14.05 -24.60 11.52
N LYS A 274 14.49 -24.97 12.72
CA LYS A 274 14.04 -24.30 13.94
C LYS A 274 14.60 -22.87 13.95
N SER A 275 13.73 -21.88 14.19
CA SER A 275 14.14 -20.52 14.51
C SER A 275 13.95 -20.24 16.01
N GLU A 276 14.28 -19.01 16.45
CA GLU A 276 14.06 -18.57 17.83
C GLU A 276 12.57 -18.59 18.21
N THR A 277 11.71 -18.27 17.25
CA THR A 277 10.27 -18.09 17.46
C THR A 277 9.42 -19.25 16.95
N THR A 278 9.95 -20.10 16.06
CA THR A 278 9.18 -21.20 15.46
C THR A 278 9.93 -22.53 15.49
N PRO A 279 9.26 -23.65 15.84
CA PRO A 279 9.87 -24.97 15.69
C PRO A 279 10.10 -25.30 14.21
N ALA A 280 11.03 -26.22 13.96
CA ALA A 280 11.21 -26.78 12.63
C ALA A 280 9.88 -27.31 12.10
N HIS A 281 9.62 -27.08 10.81
CA HIS A 281 8.36 -27.45 10.17
C HIS A 281 8.54 -27.58 8.67
N THR A 282 7.57 -28.24 8.03
CA THR A 282 7.48 -28.34 6.58
C THR A 282 6.28 -27.57 6.07
N LEU A 283 6.48 -26.74 5.05
CA LEU A 283 5.39 -26.17 4.27
C LEU A 283 5.20 -26.98 3.00
N THR A 284 3.98 -27.46 2.76
CA THR A 284 3.57 -28.07 1.50
C THR A 284 2.65 -27.11 0.76
N VAL A 285 3.15 -26.53 -0.33
CA VAL A 285 2.40 -25.64 -1.22
C VAL A 285 1.81 -26.47 -2.34
N ASP A 286 0.49 -26.53 -2.40
CA ASP A 286 -0.26 -27.13 -3.48
C ASP A 286 -0.78 -26.01 -4.40
N VAL A 287 -0.07 -25.82 -5.51
CA VAL A 287 -0.38 -24.77 -6.49
C VAL A 287 -1.71 -25.07 -7.18
N LYS A 288 -2.04 -26.33 -7.43
CA LYS A 288 -3.31 -26.69 -8.10
C LYS A 288 -4.51 -26.37 -7.22
N ASN A 289 -4.42 -26.66 -5.93
CA ASN A 289 -5.51 -26.42 -4.98
C ASN A 289 -5.44 -25.05 -4.30
N ALA A 290 -4.47 -24.21 -4.69
CA ALA A 290 -4.22 -22.89 -4.12
C ALA A 290 -4.19 -22.92 -2.58
N SER A 291 -3.39 -23.82 -2.01
CA SER A 291 -3.32 -24.05 -0.57
C SER A 291 -1.90 -24.26 -0.09
N VAL A 292 -1.67 -23.95 1.18
CA VAL A 292 -0.42 -24.23 1.89
C VAL A 292 -0.76 -24.96 3.18
N ILE A 293 -0.04 -26.04 3.46
CA ILE A 293 -0.19 -26.81 4.68
C ILE A 293 1.13 -26.74 5.46
N LYS A 294 1.06 -26.34 6.72
CA LYS A 294 2.18 -26.39 7.67
C LYS A 294 2.10 -27.67 8.50
N SER A 295 3.12 -28.50 8.45
CA SER A 295 3.27 -29.71 9.27
C SER A 295 4.53 -29.65 10.12
N LYS A 296 4.54 -30.33 11.27
CA LYS A 296 5.74 -30.49 12.10
C LYS A 296 6.76 -31.40 11.40
#